data_AF-A0A967YZU4-F1
#
_entry.id   AF-A0A967YZU4-F1
#
_cell.length_a   1.000
_cell.length_b   1.000
_cell.length_c   1.000
_cell.angle_alpha   90.00
_cell.angle_beta   90.00
_cell.angle_gamma   90.00
#
_symmetry.space_group_name_H-M   'P 1'
#
loop_
_entity.id
_entity.type
_entity.pdbx_description
1 polymer ?
#
loop_
_entity_poly.entity_id
_entity_poly.type
_entity_poly.pdbx_seq_one_letter_code
_entity_poly.pdbx_strand_id
1 'polypeptide(L)'
;IQRENLNPVDEAKGYQVLMTNCHLTQDEVAKKVGKDRSTITNAMRILKLPKAIQDSLVKGEITAGHARAFLGLSNNGKQIDLWKKTVK
;
A
#
# COMPACT_ATOMS: atom_id res chain seq x y z
N ILE A 1 -19.47 -2.88 12.87
CA ILE A 1 -18.08 -3.32 12.59
C ILE A 1 -17.33 -2.10 12.06
N GLN A 2 -16.83 -1.26 12.98
CA GLN A 2 -16.05 -0.07 12.64
C GLN A 2 -14.66 -0.55 12.15
N ARG A 3 -14.36 -0.33 10.87
CA ARG A 3 -13.09 -0.71 10.22
C ARG A 3 -11.97 0.31 10.53
N GLU A 4 -11.82 0.71 11.78
CA GLU A 4 -10.93 1.82 12.16
C GLU A 4 -9.44 1.42 12.26
N ASN A 5 -9.09 0.14 12.07
CA ASN A 5 -7.69 -0.33 12.12
C ASN A 5 -7.28 -1.21 10.92
N LEU A 6 -7.74 -0.90 9.71
CA LEU A 6 -7.14 -1.53 8.51
C LEU A 6 -5.73 -0.95 8.31
N ASN A 7 -4.72 -1.82 8.40
CA ASN A 7 -3.37 -1.41 8.02
C ASN A 7 -3.32 -1.07 6.52
N PRO A 8 -2.36 -0.24 6.07
CA PRO A 8 -2.31 0.23 4.69
C PRO A 8 -2.22 -0.89 3.63
N VAL A 9 -1.67 -2.05 3.99
CA VAL A 9 -1.54 -3.20 3.08
C VAL A 9 -2.89 -3.88 2.88
N ASP A 10 -3.63 -4.11 3.96
CA ASP A 10 -4.95 -4.76 3.86
C ASP A 10 -6.00 -3.85 3.22
N GLU A 11 -5.90 -2.54 3.44
CA GLU A 11 -6.72 -1.57 2.70
C GLU A 11 -6.43 -1.66 1.18
N ALA A 12 -5.15 -1.68 0.80
CA ALA A 12 -4.75 -1.82 -0.60
C ALA A 12 -5.23 -3.14 -1.23
N LYS A 13 -5.15 -4.26 -0.50
CA LYS A 13 -5.73 -5.54 -0.95
C LYS A 13 -7.24 -5.45 -1.13
N GLY A 14 -7.94 -4.75 -0.23
CA GLY A 14 -9.39 -4.50 -0.35
C GLY A 14 -9.74 -3.77 -1.64
N TYR A 15 -8.96 -2.74 -2.01
CA TYR A 15 -9.13 -2.07 -3.30
C TYR A 15 -8.81 -3.00 -4.47
N GLN A 16 -7.73 -3.79 -4.39
CA GLN A 16 -7.40 -4.77 -5.43
C GLN A 16 -8.54 -5.75 -5.67
N VAL A 17 -9.18 -6.26 -4.61
CA VAL A 17 -10.34 -7.16 -4.70
C VAL A 17 -11.53 -6.48 -5.38
N LEU A 18 -11.81 -5.21 -5.07
CA LEU A 18 -12.86 -4.46 -5.77
C LEU A 18 -12.54 -4.30 -7.26
N MET A 19 -11.28 -4.07 -7.61
CA MET A 19 -10.86 -3.96 -9.00
C MET A 19 -10.96 -5.30 -9.74
N THR A 20 -10.55 -6.41 -9.14
CA THR A 20 -10.53 -7.72 -9.80
C THR A 20 -11.90 -8.40 -9.81
N ASN A 21 -12.59 -8.42 -8.67
CA ASN A 21 -13.82 -9.21 -8.52
C ASN A 21 -15.05 -8.41 -8.98
N CYS A 22 -15.02 -7.08 -8.83
CA CYS A 22 -16.10 -6.22 -9.30
C CYS A 22 -15.74 -5.50 -10.60
N HIS A 23 -14.59 -5.81 -11.22
CA HIS A 23 -14.12 -5.23 -12.49
C HIS A 23 -14.09 -3.70 -12.50
N LEU A 24 -13.88 -3.09 -11.32
CA LEU A 24 -13.88 -1.64 -11.17
C LEU A 24 -12.51 -1.05 -11.55
N THR A 25 -12.53 0.08 -12.23
CA THR A 25 -11.34 0.92 -12.40
C THR A 25 -10.94 1.58 -11.08
N GLN A 26 -9.70 2.07 -11.00
CA GLN A 26 -9.24 2.83 -9.81
C GLN A 26 -10.11 4.06 -9.53
N ASP A 27 -10.67 4.69 -10.57
CA ASP A 27 -11.55 5.86 -10.44
C ASP A 27 -12.91 5.48 -9.82
N GLU A 28 -13.48 4.37 -10.27
CA GLU A 28 -14.73 3.85 -9.72
C GLU A 28 -14.57 3.35 -8.29
N VAL A 29 -13.45 2.69 -7.97
CA VAL A 29 -13.12 2.32 -6.59
C VAL A 29 -13.03 3.57 -5.72
N ALA A 30 -12.31 4.60 -6.19
CA ALA A 30 -12.15 5.88 -5.48
C ALA A 30 -13.52 6.51 -5.14
N LYS A 31 -14.40 6.63 -6.14
CA LYS A 31 -15.78 7.12 -5.96
C LYS A 31 -16.56 6.26 -4.96
N LYS A 32 -16.47 4.92 -5.08
CA LYS A 32 -17.22 3.98 -4.25
C LYS A 32 -16.80 3.99 -2.78
N VAL A 33 -15.52 4.25 -2.50
CA VAL A 33 -14.98 4.32 -1.13
C VAL A 33 -14.83 5.76 -0.60
N GLY A 34 -15.27 6.77 -1.37
CA GLY A 34 -15.24 8.18 -0.96
C GLY A 34 -13.83 8.75 -0.79
N LYS A 35 -12.86 8.29 -1.59
CA LYS A 35 -11.46 8.76 -1.55
C LYS A 35 -11.01 9.29 -2.91
N ASP A 36 -9.91 10.02 -2.93
CA ASP A 36 -9.29 10.45 -4.19
C ASP A 36 -8.68 9.27 -4.96
N ARG A 37 -8.71 9.36 -6.29
CA ARG A 37 -8.04 8.40 -7.19
C ARG A 37 -6.54 8.24 -6.88
N SER A 38 -5.89 9.33 -6.46
CA SER A 38 -4.49 9.33 -6.03
C SER A 38 -4.26 8.46 -4.79
N THR A 39 -5.22 8.42 -3.86
CA THR A 39 -5.18 7.57 -2.67
C THR A 39 -5.25 6.09 -3.06
N ILE A 40 -6.16 5.73 -3.97
CA ILE A 40 -6.25 4.36 -4.49
C ILE A 40 -4.96 3.97 -5.23
N THR A 41 -4.43 4.88 -6.05
CA THR A 41 -3.16 4.66 -6.76
C THR A 41 -2.01 4.37 -5.79
N ASN A 42 -1.87 5.20 -4.75
CA ASN A 42 -0.81 5.06 -3.76
C ASN A 42 -0.95 3.76 -2.95
N ALA A 43 -2.17 3.40 -2.54
CA ALA A 43 -2.44 2.13 -1.88
C ALA A 43 -2.05 0.95 -2.78
N MET A 44 -2.46 0.95 -4.05
CA MET A 44 -2.10 -0.11 -5.01
C MET A 44 -0.60 -0.22 -5.25
N ARG A 45 0.15 0.89 -5.16
CA ARG A 45 1.62 0.85 -5.27
C ARG A 45 2.28 0.15 -4.09
N ILE A 46 1.70 0.22 -2.88
CA ILE A 46 2.24 -0.48 -1.70
C ILE A 46 2.33 -1.99 -1.96
N LEU A 47 1.36 -2.57 -2.67
CA LEU A 47 1.36 -3.99 -3.03
C LEU A 47 2.50 -4.40 -3.96
N LYS A 48 3.18 -3.44 -4.59
CA LYS A 48 4.37 -3.69 -5.43
C LYS A 48 5.68 -3.75 -4.63
N LEU A 49 5.67 -3.35 -3.36
CA LEU A 49 6.86 -3.42 -2.51
C LEU A 49 7.20 -4.90 -2.21
N PRO A 50 8.48 -5.22 -1.96
CA PRO A 50 8.90 -6.51 -1.42
C PRO A 50 8.09 -6.91 -0.18
N LYS A 51 7.80 -8.21 -0.08
CA LYS A 51 6.97 -8.78 0.99
C LYS A 51 7.43 -8.37 2.40
N ALA A 52 8.74 -8.38 2.67
CA ALA A 52 9.30 -7.97 3.95
C ALA A 52 8.92 -6.52 4.33
N ILE A 53 8.90 -5.60 3.36
CA ILE A 53 8.52 -4.20 3.58
C ILE A 53 7.03 -4.09 3.85
N GLN A 54 6.20 -4.84 3.11
CA GLN A 54 4.76 -4.90 3.37
C GLN A 54 4.49 -5.43 4.78
N ASP A 55 5.22 -6.46 5.23
CA ASP A 55 5.05 -7.04 6.55
C ASP A 55 5.44 -6.05 7.67
N SER A 56 6.53 -5.28 7.49
CA SER A 56 6.86 -4.18 8.42
C SER A 56 5.78 -3.10 8.46
N LEU A 57 5.13 -2.80 7.34
CA LEU A 57 4.04 -1.84 7.28
C LEU A 57 2.78 -2.35 8.01
N VAL A 58 2.49 -3.66 7.91
CA VAL A 58 1.42 -4.32 8.67
C VAL A 58 1.70 -4.28 10.17
N LYS A 59 2.95 -4.53 10.58
CA LYS A 59 3.39 -4.50 11.98
C LYS A 59 3.51 -3.09 12.56
N GLY A 60 3.42 -2.04 11.73
CA GLY A 60 3.60 -0.65 12.15
C GLY A 60 5.07 -0.25 12.42
N GLU A 61 6.04 -1.09 12.04
CA GLU A 61 7.48 -0.78 12.14
C GLU A 61 7.87 0.39 11.22
N ILE A 62 7.12 0.57 10.13
CA ILE A 62 7.26 1.69 9.21
C ILE A 62 5.89 2.30 8.91
N THR A 63 5.89 3.57 8.50
CA THR A 63 4.67 4.28 8.12
C THR A 63 4.44 4.22 6.60
N ALA A 64 3.24 4.58 6.15
CA ALA A 64 2.96 4.77 4.72
C ALA A 64 3.85 5.85 4.06
N GLY A 65 4.38 6.81 4.84
CA GLY A 65 5.39 7.76 4.38
C GLY A 65 6.69 7.07 3.99
N HIS A 66 7.21 6.18 4.84
CA HIS A 66 8.40 5.39 4.53
C HIS A 66 8.19 4.49 3.31
N ALA A 67 7.05 3.80 3.23
CA ALA A 67 6.70 2.96 2.08
C ALA A 67 6.71 3.75 0.76
N ARG A 68 6.20 4.99 0.76
CA ARG A 68 6.25 5.89 -0.41
C ARG A 68 7.68 6.28 -0.80
N ALA A 69 8.56 6.51 0.17
CA ALA A 69 9.97 6.78 -0.11
C ALA A 69 10.66 5.58 -0.78
N PHE A 70 10.39 4.36 -0.31
CA PHE A 70 10.92 3.15 -0.91
C PHE A 70 10.42 2.95 -2.35
N LEU A 71 9.14 3.24 -2.62
CA LEU A 71 8.56 3.17 -3.96
C LEU A 71 9.19 4.12 -4.99
N GLY A 72 9.98 5.11 -4.56
CA GLY A 72 10.77 5.98 -5.44
C GLY A 72 12.07 5.35 -5.94
N LEU A 73 12.48 4.20 -5.38
CA LEU A 73 13.73 3.54 -5.75
C LEU A 73 13.56 2.62 -6.96
N SER A 74 14.61 2.56 -7.78
CA SER A 74 14.60 1.94 -9.11
C SER A 74 14.40 0.42 -9.13
N ASN A 75 14.67 -0.30 -8.04
CA ASN A 75 14.50 -1.75 -7.97
C ASN A 75 14.32 -2.26 -6.53
N ASN A 76 13.89 -3.52 -6.42
CA ASN A 76 13.61 -4.19 -5.15
C ASN A 76 14.86 -4.30 -4.24
N GLY A 77 16.06 -4.47 -4.80
CA GLY A 77 17.30 -4.54 -4.01
C GLY A 77 17.53 -3.26 -3.22
N LYS A 78 17.50 -2.11 -3.89
CA LYS A 78 17.62 -0.80 -3.23
C LYS A 78 16.52 -0.53 -2.21
N GLN A 79 15.29 -0.98 -2.51
CA GLN A 79 14.16 -0.87 -1.58
C GLN A 79 14.42 -1.64 -0.29
N ILE A 80 14.89 -2.88 -0.40
CA ILE A 80 15.23 -3.72 0.75
C ILE A 80 16.40 -3.11 1.53
N ASP A 81 17.44 -2.62 0.86
CA ASP A 81 18.61 -2.03 1.51
C ASP A 81 18.24 -0.77 2.31
N LEU A 82 17.39 0.10 1.76
CA LEU A 82 16.94 1.29 2.48
C LEU A 82 15.99 0.94 3.62
N TRP A 83 15.09 -0.03 3.42
CA TRP A 83 14.20 -0.52 4.46
C TRP A 83 14.99 -1.09 5.65
N LYS A 84 16.01 -1.92 5.42
CA LYS A 84 16.90 -2.46 6.47
C LYS A 84 17.62 -1.38 7.27
N LYS A 85 17.90 -0.21 6.68
CA LYS A 85 18.48 0.94 7.37
C LYS A 85 17.45 1.76 8.16
N THR A 86 16.18 1.60 7.83
CA THR A 86 15.07 2.36 8.43
C THR A 86 14.48 1.63 9.63
N VAL A 87 14.32 0.31 9.51
CA VAL A 87 13.87 -0.55 10.61
C VAL A 87 15.06 -0.82 11.53
N LYS A 88 14.93 -0.49 12.81
CA LYS A 88 15.95 -0.76 13.84
C LYS A 88 15.83 -2.18 14.37
#